data_AF-A0A151J3M9-F1
#
_entry.id   AF-A0A151J3M9-F1
#
_cell.length_a   1.000
_cell.length_b   1.000
_cell.length_c   1.000
_cell.angle_alpha   90.00
_cell.angle_beta   90.00
_cell.angle_gamma   90.00
#
_symmetry.space_group_name_H-M   'P 1'
#
loop_
_entity.id
_entity.type
_entity.pdbx_description
1 polymer ?
#
loop_
_entity_poly.entity_id
_entity_poly.type
_entity_poly.pdbx_seq_one_letter_code
_entity_poly.pdbx_strand_id
1 'polypeptide(L)'
;MAPGSKRSEEFQLFAVNNTVIHTYGTKTKILNLGLRRPFRWEFIVAAVKQPIIGADFLAHHGLLPDLKRRKLLDEQTLLSTKTGTTITGQPSVAIVNRNCKYSELLRKYIDITRPATSKKVSHNVKHHIVTKGPPTAERPRRLPPEKYKAAKKEFEAMLEQGVCRPSSSQWASPLHIVKRKTMADGDLAGTSVNLIAPRSQISIVVPLYGTGRDPQRTRGMVDTN
;
A
#
# COMPACT_ATOMS: atom_id res chain seq x y z
N MET A 1 -9.62 48.39 -41.81
CA MET A 1 -9.79 46.99 -41.38
C MET A 1 -9.21 46.83 -39.99
N ALA A 2 -10.01 46.40 -39.01
CA ALA A 2 -9.50 46.08 -37.67
C ALA A 2 -8.93 44.64 -37.67
N PRO A 3 -7.78 44.37 -37.01
CA PRO A 3 -7.28 43.00 -36.86
C PRO A 3 -8.20 42.19 -35.95
N GLY A 4 -8.45 40.94 -36.34
CA GLY A 4 -9.55 40.15 -35.79
C GLY A 4 -9.43 39.77 -34.31
N SER A 5 -10.58 39.72 -33.65
CA SER A 5 -10.74 39.18 -32.30
C SER A 5 -10.29 37.72 -32.24
N LYS A 6 -9.15 37.46 -31.60
CA LYS A 6 -8.82 36.12 -31.09
C LYS A 6 -9.41 36.01 -29.68
N ARG A 7 -10.53 35.29 -29.56
CA ARG A 7 -10.93 34.68 -28.28
C ARG A 7 -9.83 33.69 -27.87
N SER A 8 -8.87 34.12 -27.06
CA SER A 8 -8.21 33.20 -26.16
C SER A 8 -9.20 32.91 -25.05
N GLU A 9 -9.78 31.72 -25.03
CA GLU A 9 -10.43 31.23 -23.82
C GLU A 9 -9.37 31.19 -22.72
N GLU A 10 -9.61 31.95 -21.65
CA GLU A 10 -8.64 32.19 -20.58
C GLU A 10 -8.48 30.89 -19.79
N PHE A 11 -7.48 30.09 -20.17
CA PHE A 11 -7.19 28.79 -19.55
C PHE A 11 -6.97 28.96 -18.05
N GLN A 12 -8.02 28.71 -17.26
CA GLN A 12 -8.03 28.94 -15.83
C GLN A 12 -7.56 27.67 -15.11
N LEU A 13 -6.49 27.80 -14.34
CA LEU A 13 -5.96 26.71 -13.53
C LEU A 13 -6.53 26.80 -12.11
N PHE A 14 -6.76 25.65 -11.50
CA PHE A 14 -7.26 25.54 -10.12
C PHE A 14 -6.30 24.73 -9.28
N ALA A 15 -6.03 25.19 -8.06
CA ALA A 15 -5.28 24.43 -7.06
C ALA A 15 -6.16 23.35 -6.41
N VAL A 16 -5.54 22.40 -5.68
CA VAL A 16 -6.21 21.27 -5.02
C VAL A 16 -7.24 21.71 -3.95
N ASN A 17 -7.12 22.92 -3.42
CA ASN A 17 -8.07 23.59 -2.53
C ASN A 17 -9.12 24.43 -3.28
N ASN A 18 -9.30 24.20 -4.58
CA ASN A 18 -10.20 24.92 -5.51
C ASN A 18 -9.95 26.43 -5.65
N THR A 19 -8.84 26.99 -5.14
CA THR A 19 -8.51 28.40 -5.41
C THR A 19 -7.96 28.57 -6.82
N VAL A 20 -8.38 29.63 -7.50
CA VAL A 20 -7.90 30.01 -8.84
C VAL A 20 -6.40 30.31 -8.81
N ILE A 21 -5.68 29.79 -9.80
CA ILE A 21 -4.30 30.15 -10.13
C ILE A 21 -4.38 31.03 -11.38
N HIS A 22 -4.03 32.31 -11.23
CA HIS A 22 -4.01 33.25 -12.36
C HIS A 22 -3.03 32.79 -13.46
N THR A 23 -3.46 32.89 -14.71
CA THR A 23 -2.67 32.57 -15.90
C THR A 23 -2.48 33.82 -16.75
N TYR A 24 -1.42 33.82 -17.56
CA TYR A 24 -0.95 34.97 -18.35
C TYR A 24 -0.69 34.55 -19.80
N GLY A 25 -1.48 33.60 -20.31
CA GLY A 25 -1.31 32.98 -21.62
C GLY A 25 -0.27 31.85 -21.65
N THR A 26 0.16 31.47 -22.85
CA THR A 26 1.11 30.37 -23.08
C THR A 26 2.47 30.88 -23.58
N LYS A 27 3.51 30.05 -23.40
CA LYS A 27 4.86 30.31 -23.90
C LYS A 27 5.58 29.01 -24.25
N THR A 28 5.94 28.86 -25.52
CA THR A 28 6.83 27.77 -25.95
C THR A 28 8.20 27.90 -25.28
N LYS A 29 8.69 26.81 -24.69
CA LYS A 29 10.06 26.67 -24.20
C LYS A 29 10.67 25.36 -24.67
N ILE A 30 11.99 25.34 -24.76
CA ILE A 30 12.79 24.14 -25.02
C ILE A 30 13.56 23.85 -23.75
N LEU A 31 13.31 22.67 -23.16
CA LEU A 31 13.94 22.21 -21.94
C LEU A 31 15.05 21.20 -22.28
N ASN A 32 16.19 21.32 -21.60
CA ASN A 32 17.25 20.30 -21.64
C ASN A 32 17.30 19.61 -20.28
N LEU A 33 16.99 18.31 -20.27
CA LEU A 33 16.95 17.47 -19.06
C LEU A 33 18.21 16.61 -18.90
N GLY A 34 19.28 16.85 -19.67
CA GLY A 34 20.50 16.02 -19.68
C GLY A 34 20.37 14.70 -20.45
N LEU A 35 19.21 14.43 -21.05
CA LEU A 35 18.86 13.20 -21.76
C LEU A 35 19.29 13.23 -23.25
N ARG A 36 20.34 14.02 -23.57
CA ARG A 36 20.91 14.22 -24.92
C ARG A 36 19.93 14.67 -26.02
N ARG A 37 18.75 15.17 -25.68
CA ARG A 37 17.80 15.76 -26.63
C ARG A 37 17.03 16.96 -26.04
N PRO A 38 16.57 17.90 -26.90
CA PRO A 38 15.71 19.00 -26.49
C PRO A 38 14.23 18.55 -26.36
N PHE A 39 13.55 19.04 -25.32
CA PHE A 39 12.12 18.82 -25.10
C PHE A 39 11.37 20.14 -25.33
N ARG A 40 10.76 20.30 -26.51
CA ARG A 40 9.99 21.50 -26.87
C ARG A 40 8.53 21.33 -26.46
N TRP A 41 8.02 22.27 -25.67
CA TRP A 41 6.65 22.24 -25.16
C TRP A 41 6.08 23.65 -25.01
N GLU A 42 4.75 23.79 -25.13
CA GLU A 42 4.03 25.02 -24.84
C GLU A 42 3.57 25.01 -23.38
N PHE A 43 4.19 25.87 -22.56
CA PHE A 43 3.86 25.96 -21.13
C PHE A 43 2.84 27.06 -20.88
N ILE A 44 1.89 26.82 -19.99
CA ILE A 44 1.02 27.86 -19.44
C ILE A 44 1.86 28.74 -18.50
N VAL A 45 1.83 30.06 -18.69
CA VAL A 45 2.46 31.02 -17.78
C VAL A 45 1.48 31.27 -16.64
N ALA A 46 1.81 30.83 -15.43
CA ALA A 46 0.90 30.85 -14.28
C ALA A 46 1.54 31.45 -13.02
N ALA A 47 0.73 32.02 -12.15
CA ALA A 47 1.11 32.61 -10.85
C ALA A 47 1.46 31.52 -9.80
N VAL A 48 2.49 30.73 -10.05
CA VAL A 48 2.95 29.64 -9.18
C VAL A 48 4.30 29.95 -8.53
N LYS A 49 4.47 29.57 -7.25
CA LYS A 49 5.72 29.80 -6.49
C LYS A 49 6.93 29.00 -7.00
N GLN A 50 6.68 27.90 -7.70
CA GLN A 50 7.69 27.01 -8.25
C GLN A 50 7.20 26.50 -9.62
N PRO A 51 8.05 26.40 -10.66
CA PRO A 51 7.67 25.78 -11.92
C PRO A 51 7.31 24.30 -11.72
N ILE A 52 6.28 23.84 -12.44
CA ILE A 52 5.77 22.47 -12.37
C ILE A 52 5.84 21.86 -13.77
N ILE A 53 6.27 20.60 -13.85
CA ILE A 53 6.14 19.77 -15.06
C ILE A 53 4.99 18.79 -14.79
N GLY A 54 3.98 18.81 -15.64
CA GLY A 54 2.81 17.93 -15.52
C GLY A 54 3.06 16.53 -16.10
N ALA A 55 2.09 15.64 -15.84
CA ALA A 55 2.11 14.28 -16.39
C ALA A 55 1.88 14.24 -17.91
N ASP A 56 1.24 15.28 -18.45
CA ASP A 56 1.05 15.55 -19.88
C ASP A 56 2.37 15.67 -20.64
N PHE A 57 3.27 16.54 -20.17
CA PHE A 57 4.62 16.71 -20.71
C PHE A 57 5.43 15.40 -20.62
N LEU A 58 5.32 14.69 -19.50
CA LEU A 58 6.03 13.44 -19.27
C LEU A 58 5.55 12.33 -20.24
N ALA A 59 4.24 12.16 -20.39
CA ALA A 59 3.64 11.19 -21.29
C ALA A 59 3.96 11.50 -22.76
N HIS A 60 3.81 12.75 -23.19
CA HIS A 60 4.10 13.16 -24.57
C HIS A 60 5.56 12.91 -24.98
N HIS A 61 6.50 13.06 -24.05
CA HIS A 61 7.93 12.89 -24.33
C HIS A 61 8.51 11.52 -23.95
N GLY A 62 7.70 10.56 -23.48
CA GLY A 62 8.17 9.23 -23.07
C GLY A 62 9.12 9.30 -21.85
N LEU A 63 8.82 10.18 -20.89
CA LEU A 63 9.65 10.40 -19.71
C LEU A 63 9.07 9.67 -18.49
N LEU A 64 9.86 8.77 -17.91
CA LEU A 64 9.46 7.85 -16.85
C LEU A 64 10.15 8.19 -15.51
N PRO A 65 9.41 8.71 -14.50
CA PRO A 65 9.98 9.00 -13.18
C PRO A 65 10.24 7.72 -12.35
N ASP A 66 11.50 7.36 -12.15
CA ASP A 66 11.91 6.29 -11.22
C ASP A 66 12.13 6.90 -9.82
N LEU A 67 11.06 6.91 -9.02
CA LEU A 67 11.09 7.39 -7.64
C LEU A 67 11.97 6.53 -6.72
N LYS A 68 12.15 5.24 -7.02
CA LYS A 68 12.94 4.31 -6.20
C LYS A 68 14.43 4.57 -6.36
N ARG A 69 14.90 4.81 -7.58
CA ARG A 69 16.31 5.10 -7.89
C ARG A 69 16.63 6.60 -7.95
N ARG A 70 15.62 7.47 -7.79
CA ARG A 70 15.72 8.94 -7.93
C ARG A 70 16.30 9.34 -9.28
N LYS A 71 15.61 8.92 -10.34
CA LYS A 71 15.98 9.19 -11.73
C LYS A 71 14.77 9.59 -12.57
N LEU A 72 15.03 10.32 -13.64
CA LEU A 72 14.13 10.45 -14.78
C LEU A 72 14.72 9.64 -15.92
N LEU A 73 13.97 8.68 -16.42
CA LEU A 73 14.32 7.83 -17.56
C LEU A 73 13.66 8.39 -18.83
N ASP A 74 14.32 8.20 -19.96
CA ASP A 74 13.81 8.50 -21.29
C ASP A 74 13.58 7.18 -22.04
N GLU A 75 12.34 6.92 -22.45
CA GLU A 75 11.97 5.71 -23.19
C GLU A 75 12.65 5.63 -24.56
N GLN A 76 12.86 6.76 -25.24
CA GLN A 76 13.36 6.77 -26.61
C GLN A 76 14.88 6.75 -26.69
N THR A 77 15.58 7.39 -25.73
CA THR A 77 17.05 7.38 -25.68
C THR A 77 17.62 6.32 -24.73
N LEU A 78 16.78 5.70 -23.89
CA LEU A 78 17.15 4.80 -22.79
C LEU A 78 18.13 5.41 -21.76
N LEU A 79 18.33 6.73 -21.81
CA LEU A 79 19.20 7.46 -20.88
C LEU A 79 18.47 7.77 -19.58
N SER A 80 19.25 8.01 -18.52
CA SER A 80 18.73 8.37 -17.21
C SER A 80 19.45 9.59 -16.64
N THR A 81 18.71 10.62 -16.27
CA THR A 81 19.22 11.75 -15.47
C THR A 81 18.90 11.50 -14.00
N LYS A 82 19.88 11.68 -13.11
CA LYS A 82 19.63 11.63 -11.65
C LYS A 82 18.79 12.83 -11.24
N THR A 83 17.72 12.60 -10.47
CA THR A 83 16.85 13.67 -9.96
C THR A 83 17.13 13.91 -8.48
N GLY A 84 17.16 15.20 -8.10
CA GLY A 84 17.23 15.61 -6.70
C GLY A 84 15.85 15.62 -6.06
N THR A 85 15.76 15.26 -4.78
CA THR A 85 14.57 15.50 -3.95
C THR A 85 14.83 16.72 -3.08
N THR A 86 14.22 17.86 -3.42
CA THR A 86 14.35 19.11 -2.67
C THR A 86 13.16 19.28 -1.72
N ILE A 87 13.40 19.78 -0.51
CA ILE A 87 12.33 20.16 0.42
C ILE A 87 11.65 21.40 -0.14
N THR A 88 10.39 21.29 -0.57
CA THR A 88 9.61 22.45 -1.03
C THR A 88 8.80 23.04 0.11
N GLY A 89 8.64 24.37 0.09
CA GLY A 89 7.74 25.08 1.01
C GLY A 89 6.26 24.95 0.64
N GLN A 90 5.91 24.09 -0.32
CA GLN A 90 4.51 23.93 -0.74
C GLN A 90 3.72 23.04 0.23
N PRO A 91 2.40 23.29 0.38
CA PRO A 91 1.51 22.33 1.03
C PRO A 91 1.58 20.99 0.30
N SER A 92 1.74 19.92 1.07
CA SER A 92 1.79 18.55 0.56
C SER A 92 1.15 17.65 1.60
N VAL A 93 0.45 16.61 1.12
CA VAL A 93 -0.29 15.64 1.93
C VAL A 93 0.61 15.14 3.06
N ALA A 94 0.21 15.40 4.30
CA ALA A 94 0.97 15.08 5.49
C ALA A 94 0.08 14.29 6.47
N ILE A 95 0.62 13.21 7.01
CA ILE A 95 -0.02 12.42 8.08
C ILE A 95 -0.12 13.25 9.38
N VAL A 96 0.74 14.25 9.51
CA VAL A 96 0.89 15.10 10.69
C VAL A 96 0.40 16.51 10.37
N ASN A 97 -0.48 17.06 11.21
CA ASN A 97 -0.82 18.48 11.17
C ASN A 97 0.43 19.32 11.46
N ARG A 98 0.93 20.06 10.45
CA ARG A 98 2.13 20.91 10.55
C ARG A 98 1.98 22.04 11.57
N ASN A 99 0.74 22.45 11.86
CA ASN A 99 0.41 23.56 12.76
C ASN A 99 0.20 23.10 14.22
N CYS A 100 0.38 21.83 14.55
CA CYS A 100 0.25 21.35 15.92
C CYS A 100 1.55 21.55 16.73
N LYS A 101 1.44 21.71 18.05
CA LYS A 101 2.56 21.82 19.01
C LYS A 101 3.58 20.67 18.99
N TYR A 102 3.30 19.57 18.30
CA TYR A 102 4.16 18.39 18.21
C TYR A 102 4.69 18.13 16.77
N SER A 103 4.51 19.07 15.84
CA SER A 103 4.81 18.86 14.41
C SER A 103 6.28 18.53 14.16
N GLU A 104 7.21 19.16 14.88
CA GLU A 104 8.64 18.87 14.80
C GLU A 104 8.99 17.47 15.33
N LEU A 105 8.43 17.07 16.47
CA LEU A 105 8.65 15.76 17.08
C LEU A 105 8.14 14.64 16.18
N LEU A 106 6.92 14.79 15.66
CA LEU A 106 6.30 13.82 14.75
C LEU A 106 7.01 13.78 13.38
N ARG A 107 7.60 14.89 12.93
CA ARG A 107 8.48 14.93 11.75
C ARG A 107 9.83 14.23 12.01
N LYS A 108 10.41 14.37 13.20
CA LYS A 108 11.64 13.67 13.62
C LYS A 108 11.43 12.16 13.68
N TYR A 109 10.25 11.71 14.09
CA TYR A 109 9.87 10.29 14.20
C TYR A 109 8.77 9.89 13.19
N ILE A 110 8.90 10.34 11.94
CA ILE A 110 7.88 10.15 10.89
C ILE A 110 7.50 8.67 10.69
N ASP A 111 8.45 7.75 10.86
CA ASP A 111 8.24 6.31 10.71
C ASP A 111 7.34 5.70 11.81
N ILE A 112 7.05 6.42 12.90
CA ILE A 112 6.01 6.04 13.86
C ILE A 112 4.63 6.28 13.25
N THR A 113 4.42 7.44 12.62
CA THR A 113 3.15 7.89 12.04
C THR A 113 2.79 7.23 10.70
N ARG A 114 3.78 6.75 9.95
CA ARG A 114 3.56 6.08 8.66
C ARG A 114 2.76 4.77 8.87
N PRO A 115 1.62 4.58 8.19
CA PRO A 115 0.94 3.30 8.14
C PRO A 115 1.82 2.32 7.37
N ALA A 116 2.48 1.42 8.10
CA ALA A 116 3.34 0.38 7.57
C ALA A 116 2.76 -0.98 7.95
N THR A 117 2.63 -1.88 6.97
CA THR A 117 1.94 -3.18 7.11
C THR A 117 2.57 -4.08 8.18
N SER A 118 3.90 -4.01 8.35
CA SER A 118 4.60 -4.59 9.49
C SER A 118 5.94 -3.87 9.71
N LYS A 119 6.33 -3.67 10.97
CA LYS A 119 7.66 -3.14 11.35
C LYS A 119 8.53 -4.28 11.82
N LYS A 120 9.71 -4.46 11.22
CA LYS A 120 10.72 -5.39 11.76
C LYS A 120 11.20 -4.83 13.10
N VAL A 121 10.97 -5.60 14.17
CA VAL A 121 11.44 -5.27 15.51
C VAL A 121 12.97 -5.34 15.53
N SER A 122 13.62 -4.28 16.03
CA SER A 122 15.08 -4.14 16.04
C SER A 122 15.78 -4.88 17.19
N HIS A 123 15.04 -5.19 18.26
CA HIS A 123 15.58 -5.87 19.45
C HIS A 123 15.29 -7.38 19.45
N ASN A 124 16.18 -8.18 20.04
CA ASN A 124 16.00 -9.63 20.19
C ASN A 124 15.14 -10.03 21.41
N VAL A 125 14.51 -9.07 22.10
CA VAL A 125 13.55 -9.37 23.18
C VAL A 125 12.32 -10.06 22.58
N LYS A 126 12.01 -11.26 23.06
CA LYS A 126 10.89 -12.10 22.60
C LYS A 126 9.94 -12.38 23.76
N HIS A 127 8.64 -12.42 23.46
CA HIS A 127 7.65 -12.87 24.43
C HIS A 127 7.77 -14.38 24.64
N HIS A 128 8.10 -14.81 25.86
CA HIS A 128 8.16 -16.22 26.25
C HIS A 128 6.96 -16.56 27.14
N ILE A 129 6.18 -17.57 26.75
CA ILE A 129 5.03 -18.07 27.51
C ILE A 129 5.50 -19.28 28.32
N VAL A 130 5.53 -19.13 29.65
CA VAL A 130 5.83 -20.24 30.57
C VAL A 130 4.56 -21.06 30.78
N THR A 131 4.52 -22.25 30.19
CA THR A 131 3.42 -23.22 30.37
C THR A 131 3.65 -24.12 31.58
N LYS A 132 2.57 -24.67 32.14
CA LYS A 132 2.60 -25.70 33.19
C LYS A 132 1.67 -26.85 32.80
N GLY A 133 2.11 -28.08 33.03
CA GLY A 133 1.35 -29.29 32.69
C GLY A 133 1.51 -29.74 31.23
N PRO A 134 0.80 -30.82 30.83
CA PRO A 134 0.93 -31.43 29.51
C PRO A 134 0.26 -30.61 28.39
N PRO A 135 0.68 -30.80 27.13
CA PRO A 135 0.07 -30.13 25.97
C PRO A 135 -1.40 -30.51 25.80
N THR A 136 -2.23 -29.51 25.47
CA THR A 136 -3.66 -29.66 25.21
C THR A 136 -4.00 -29.29 23.77
N ALA A 137 -4.70 -30.18 23.07
CA ALA A 137 -5.16 -29.98 21.70
C ALA A 137 -6.67 -30.23 21.58
N GLU A 138 -7.41 -29.24 21.11
CA GLU A 138 -8.84 -29.33 20.83
C GLU A 138 -9.10 -29.39 19.31
N ARG A 139 -10.15 -30.12 18.90
CA ARG A 139 -10.47 -30.33 17.47
C ARG A 139 -11.05 -29.05 16.84
N PRO A 140 -10.72 -28.73 15.57
CA PRO A 140 -11.30 -27.58 14.88
C PRO A 140 -12.83 -27.63 14.81
N ARG A 141 -13.50 -26.51 15.12
CA ARG A 141 -14.96 -26.37 14.96
C ARG A 141 -15.34 -26.19 13.49
N ARG A 142 -16.46 -26.79 13.08
CA ARG A 142 -17.04 -26.59 11.73
C ARG A 142 -17.41 -25.13 11.53
N LEU A 143 -17.13 -24.59 10.33
CA LEU A 143 -17.45 -23.22 9.94
C LEU A 143 -18.42 -23.23 8.75
N PRO A 144 -19.41 -22.33 8.72
CA PRO A 144 -20.19 -22.05 7.51
C PRO A 144 -19.29 -21.58 6.35
N PRO A 145 -19.63 -21.84 5.08
CA PRO A 145 -18.78 -21.55 3.92
C PRO A 145 -18.29 -20.10 3.84
N GLU A 146 -19.14 -19.12 4.15
CA GLU A 146 -18.79 -17.70 4.17
C GLU A 146 -17.72 -17.39 5.22
N LYS A 147 -17.91 -17.88 6.45
CA LYS A 147 -16.95 -17.69 7.56
C LYS A 147 -15.62 -18.40 7.28
N TYR A 148 -15.67 -19.57 6.64
CA TYR A 148 -14.47 -20.28 6.20
C TYR A 148 -13.71 -19.50 5.12
N LYS A 149 -14.39 -18.97 4.10
CA LYS A 149 -13.78 -18.14 3.05
C LYS A 149 -13.14 -16.87 3.63
N ALA A 150 -13.82 -16.20 4.55
CA ALA A 150 -13.29 -15.02 5.25
C ALA A 150 -12.05 -15.35 6.09
N ALA A 151 -12.10 -16.42 6.90
CA ALA A 151 -10.97 -16.85 7.72
C ALA A 151 -9.77 -17.27 6.86
N LYS A 152 -10.00 -18.04 5.79
CA LYS A 152 -8.92 -18.48 4.89
C LYS A 152 -8.17 -17.28 4.28
N LYS A 153 -8.91 -16.30 3.73
CA LYS A 153 -8.32 -15.06 3.19
C LYS A 153 -7.50 -14.30 4.23
N GLU A 154 -8.00 -14.19 5.46
CA GLU A 154 -7.29 -13.51 6.54
C GLU A 154 -6.00 -14.24 6.96
N PHE A 155 -6.05 -15.57 7.08
CA PHE A 155 -4.86 -16.38 7.37
C PHE A 155 -3.82 -16.33 6.24
N GLU A 156 -4.24 -16.31 4.97
CA GLU A 156 -3.35 -16.12 3.82
C GLU A 156 -2.63 -14.77 3.90
N ALA A 157 -3.34 -13.68 4.19
CA ALA A 157 -2.74 -12.36 4.41
C ALA A 157 -1.77 -12.34 5.61
N MET A 158 -2.08 -13.02 6.72
CA MET A 158 -1.18 -13.13 7.87
C MET A 158 0.09 -13.94 7.57
N LEU A 159 0.01 -14.94 6.68
CA LEU A 159 1.16 -15.71 6.20
C LEU A 159 2.07 -14.84 5.31
N GLU A 160 1.49 -14.11 4.35
CA GLU A 160 2.22 -13.18 3.46
C GLU A 160 2.93 -12.07 4.26
N GLN A 161 2.27 -11.54 5.30
CA GLN A 161 2.84 -10.53 6.19
C GLN A 161 3.91 -11.08 7.16
N GLY A 162 4.07 -12.41 7.25
CA GLY A 162 4.97 -13.09 8.18
C GLY A 162 4.54 -13.02 9.65
N VAL A 163 3.26 -12.75 9.91
CA VAL A 163 2.68 -12.66 11.27
C VAL A 163 2.45 -14.06 11.85
N CYS A 164 2.07 -15.02 11.01
CA CYS A 164 1.91 -16.42 11.39
C CYS A 164 2.69 -17.35 10.46
N ARG A 165 2.76 -18.64 10.81
CA ARG A 165 3.35 -19.70 9.98
C ARG A 165 2.65 -21.03 10.29
N PRO A 166 2.66 -22.01 9.36
CA PRO A 166 2.27 -23.39 9.67
C PRO A 166 3.17 -23.97 10.77
N SER A 167 2.63 -24.86 11.60
CA SER A 167 3.45 -25.70 12.49
C SER A 167 2.79 -27.06 12.75
N SER A 168 3.61 -28.00 13.21
CA SER A 168 3.17 -29.25 13.83
C SER A 168 3.30 -29.10 15.35
N SER A 169 2.30 -28.49 15.98
CA SER A 169 2.26 -28.20 17.42
C SER A 169 1.41 -29.23 18.16
N GLN A 170 1.88 -29.67 19.33
CA GLN A 170 1.08 -30.49 20.26
C GLN A 170 -0.02 -29.68 20.99
N TRP A 171 0.05 -28.34 20.90
CA TRP A 171 -0.98 -27.43 21.39
C TRP A 171 -1.86 -26.95 20.24
N ALA A 172 -3.18 -27.01 20.39
CA ALA A 172 -4.14 -26.50 19.41
C ALA A 172 -5.43 -25.99 20.09
N SER A 173 -5.88 -24.80 19.68
CA SER A 173 -7.13 -24.18 20.13
C SER A 173 -8.08 -23.93 18.94
N PRO A 174 -9.40 -24.07 19.11
CA PRO A 174 -10.36 -23.95 18.01
C PRO A 174 -10.64 -22.49 17.65
N LEU A 175 -10.72 -22.22 16.35
CA LEU A 175 -11.06 -20.92 15.83
C LEU A 175 -12.47 -20.45 16.28
N HIS A 176 -12.62 -19.15 16.54
CA HIS A 176 -13.92 -18.51 16.72
C HIS A 176 -13.99 -17.22 15.89
N ILE A 177 -15.13 -16.99 15.23
CA ILE A 177 -15.27 -15.96 14.19
C ILE A 177 -16.48 -15.09 14.51
N VAL A 178 -16.19 -13.84 14.89
CA VAL A 178 -17.16 -12.84 15.33
C VAL A 178 -17.24 -11.73 14.29
N LYS A 179 -18.46 -11.41 13.86
CA LYS A 179 -18.73 -10.23 13.01
C LYS A 179 -18.66 -8.98 13.89
N ARG A 180 -17.74 -8.06 13.62
CA ARG A 180 -17.77 -6.72 14.23
C ARG A 180 -18.72 -5.82 13.46
N LYS A 181 -19.31 -4.85 14.15
CA LYS A 181 -20.04 -3.75 13.53
C LYS A 181 -19.03 -2.72 13.03
N THR A 182 -18.92 -2.56 11.71
CA THR A 182 -18.26 -1.41 11.09
C THR A 182 -19.20 -0.21 11.14
N MET A 183 -18.65 1.00 11.25
CA MET A 183 -19.39 2.24 11.03
C MET A 183 -19.11 2.74 9.61
N ALA A 184 -20.16 3.17 8.92
CA ALA A 184 -20.19 3.65 7.53
C ALA A 184 -19.98 2.61 6.41
N ASP A 185 -20.39 3.04 5.22
CA ASP A 185 -20.94 2.29 4.08
C ASP A 185 -20.18 1.10 3.48
N GLY A 186 -21.00 0.19 2.94
CA GLY A 186 -20.77 -0.38 1.61
C GLY A 186 -19.84 -1.58 1.50
N ASP A 187 -18.70 -1.58 2.21
CA ASP A 187 -17.63 -2.53 1.88
C ASP A 187 -17.00 -3.27 3.07
N LEU A 188 -16.61 -4.51 2.78
CA LEU A 188 -15.83 -5.45 3.61
C LEU A 188 -16.18 -5.50 5.12
N ALA A 189 -17.09 -6.41 5.47
CA ALA A 189 -17.37 -6.81 6.85
C ALA A 189 -16.09 -7.23 7.61
N GLY A 190 -15.57 -6.30 8.44
CA GLY A 190 -14.39 -6.45 9.29
C GLY A 190 -14.57 -7.54 10.34
N THR A 191 -14.42 -8.78 9.90
CA THR A 191 -14.64 -9.97 10.72
C THR A 191 -13.44 -10.16 11.65
N SER A 192 -13.63 -9.96 12.95
CA SER A 192 -12.61 -10.39 13.92
C SER A 192 -12.56 -11.92 13.95
N VAL A 193 -11.44 -12.45 13.47
CA VAL A 193 -10.89 -13.69 14.00
C VAL A 193 -10.42 -13.40 15.43
N ASN A 194 -11.26 -13.75 16.41
CA ASN A 194 -10.86 -13.73 17.82
C ASN A 194 -10.48 -15.17 18.20
N LEU A 195 -9.18 -15.41 18.37
CA LEU A 195 -8.68 -16.62 19.01
C LEU A 195 -9.00 -16.54 20.52
N ILE A 196 -10.22 -16.92 20.89
CA ILE A 196 -10.64 -17.04 22.29
C ILE A 196 -9.97 -18.29 22.86
N ALA A 197 -8.85 -18.10 23.57
CA ALA A 197 -8.25 -19.14 24.39
C ALA A 197 -9.13 -19.38 25.64
N PRO A 198 -9.58 -20.60 25.92
CA PRO A 198 -10.39 -20.89 27.10
C PRO A 198 -9.53 -20.88 28.38
N ARG A 199 -9.47 -19.72 29.05
CA ARG A 199 -9.02 -19.50 30.45
C ARG A 199 -7.67 -20.06 30.93
N SER A 200 -6.87 -20.66 30.05
CA SER A 200 -5.44 -20.94 30.28
C SER A 200 -4.62 -20.53 29.04
N GLN A 201 -3.65 -19.66 29.29
CA GLN A 201 -2.44 -19.38 28.50
C GLN A 201 -2.51 -19.61 26.96
N ILE A 202 -2.82 -18.50 26.26
CA ILE A 202 -2.59 -18.18 24.83
C ILE A 202 -1.81 -19.23 24.01
N SER A 203 -2.42 -19.70 22.91
CA SER A 203 -1.69 -20.32 21.79
C SER A 203 -2.03 -19.64 20.46
N ILE A 204 -1.03 -19.05 19.80
CA ILE A 204 -1.06 -18.79 18.36
C ILE A 204 -0.16 -19.82 17.68
N VAL A 205 -0.73 -20.98 17.34
CA VAL A 205 -0.51 -21.57 16.01
C VAL A 205 -1.77 -22.30 15.57
N VAL A 206 -2.12 -22.18 14.29
CA VAL A 206 -3.21 -22.95 13.67
C VAL A 206 -2.60 -23.90 12.63
N PRO A 207 -2.76 -25.22 12.77
CA PRO A 207 -2.32 -26.17 11.76
C PRO A 207 -3.29 -26.18 10.57
N LEU A 208 -2.77 -25.99 9.36
CA LEU A 208 -3.50 -26.27 8.13
C LEU A 208 -3.23 -27.72 7.72
N TYR A 209 -4.13 -28.64 8.10
CA TYR A 209 -4.11 -30.00 7.54
C TYR A 209 -4.71 -29.98 6.13
N GLY A 210 -3.85 -30.12 5.12
CA GLY A 210 -4.29 -30.44 3.77
C GLY A 210 -4.71 -31.91 3.70
N THR A 211 -6.02 -32.16 3.63
CA THR A 211 -6.54 -33.46 3.17
C THR A 211 -7.36 -33.24 1.92
N GLY A 212 -6.71 -33.32 0.76
CA GLY A 212 -7.42 -33.50 -0.50
C GLY A 212 -8.18 -34.83 -0.45
N ARG A 213 -9.48 -34.78 -0.71
CA ARG A 213 -10.28 -35.97 -1.03
C ARG A 213 -11.04 -35.68 -2.29
N ASP A 214 -10.44 -36.05 -3.41
CA ASP A 214 -11.06 -36.05 -4.72
C ASP A 214 -11.66 -37.45 -4.96
N PRO A 215 -12.99 -37.60 -5.12
CA PRO A 215 -13.59 -38.89 -5.41
C PRO A 215 -13.62 -39.16 -6.92
N GLN A 216 -13.58 -40.43 -7.30
CA GLN A 216 -13.73 -40.98 -8.67
C GLN A 216 -12.47 -41.06 -9.57
N ARG A 217 -11.70 -42.16 -9.45
CA ARG A 217 -11.33 -42.97 -10.64
C ARG A 217 -10.87 -44.41 -10.32
N THR A 218 -11.74 -45.36 -10.67
CA THR A 218 -11.47 -46.69 -11.28
C THR A 218 -10.26 -47.56 -10.86
N ARG A 219 -10.59 -48.72 -10.25
CA ARG A 219 -10.06 -50.10 -10.48
C ARG A 219 -8.65 -50.29 -11.07
N GLY A 220 -7.80 -51.06 -10.37
CA GLY A 220 -6.59 -51.71 -10.93
C GLY A 220 -5.92 -52.69 -9.93
N MET A 221 -5.37 -53.80 -10.44
CA MET A 221 -4.76 -54.95 -9.74
C MET A 221 -3.47 -55.37 -10.49
N VAL A 222 -2.52 -56.18 -9.97
CA VAL A 222 -2.46 -57.07 -8.78
C VAL A 222 -1.00 -57.10 -8.24
N ASP A 223 -0.80 -57.63 -7.02
CA ASP A 223 0.45 -58.29 -6.54
C ASP A 223 1.76 -57.45 -6.47
N THR A 224 2.83 -57.78 -5.74
CA THR A 224 3.18 -58.70 -4.62
C THR A 224 4.23 -57.91 -3.77
N ASN A 225 4.52 -58.17 -2.50
CA ASN A 225 4.83 -59.41 -1.78
C ASN A 225 4.64 -59.18 -0.27
#